data_AF-A0AAV7KFC8-F1
#
_entry.id   AF-A0AAV7KFC8-F1
#
_cell.length_a   1.000
_cell.length_b   1.000
_cell.length_c   1.000
_cell.angle_alpha   90.00
_cell.angle_beta   90.00
_cell.angle_gamma   90.00
#
_symmetry.space_group_name_H-M   'P 1'
#
loop_
_entity.id
_entity.type
_entity.pdbx_description
1 polymer ?
#
loop_
_entity_poly.entity_id
_entity_poly.type
_entity_poly.pdbx_seq_one_letter_code
_entity_poly.pdbx_strand_id
1 'polypeptide(L)'
;MSDIHESVSKISEWDGSVRQRPVRADRVFCGSSAGGLCAAVTLMECPVDKALNFMRQMVREMQSSYLGPFSPNFLLTEHLRVGIDFLFPKHAHKIATNRLHLSVTGNNCNKIITHYDTREEFIDVSYILCIFVQ
;
A
#
# COMPACT_ATOMS: atom_id res chain seq x y z
N MET A 1 15.82 -6.06 13.21
CA MET A 1 15.02 -7.22 12.75
C MET A 1 13.97 -7.67 13.77
N SER A 2 14.19 -7.48 15.08
CA SER A 2 13.22 -7.77 16.15
C SER A 2 12.02 -6.81 16.20
N ASP A 3 12.25 -5.51 15.96
CA ASP A 3 11.20 -4.48 16.15
C ASP A 3 10.12 -4.48 15.06
N ILE A 4 10.44 -5.02 13.88
CA ILE A 4 9.49 -5.18 12.77
C ILE A 4 8.46 -6.25 13.15
N HIS A 5 8.90 -7.38 13.70
CA HIS A 5 8.02 -8.48 14.06
C HIS A 5 7.05 -8.13 15.20
N GLU A 6 7.48 -7.29 16.15
CA GLU A 6 6.66 -6.87 17.30
C GLU A 6 5.70 -5.70 16.97
N SER A 7 6.04 -4.86 15.98
CA SER A 7 5.11 -3.85 15.46
C SER A 7 4.08 -4.47 14.52
N VAL A 8 4.49 -5.49 13.74
CA VAL A 8 3.62 -6.30 12.87
C VAL A 8 2.63 -7.14 13.69
N SER A 9 2.99 -7.60 14.90
CA SER A 9 2.06 -8.38 15.74
C SER A 9 0.89 -7.56 16.31
N LYS A 10 1.02 -6.23 16.48
CA LYS A 10 -0.08 -5.35 16.92
C LYS A 10 -1.01 -4.92 15.79
N ILE A 11 -0.55 -4.99 14.56
CA ILE A 11 -1.32 -4.54 13.40
C ILE A 11 -2.09 -5.73 12.77
N SER A 12 -1.64 -6.98 13.03
CA SER A 12 -2.20 -8.24 12.48
C SER A 12 -3.58 -8.63 13.03
N GLU A 13 -4.07 -7.98 14.09
CA GLU A 13 -5.40 -8.21 14.65
C GLU A 13 -6.55 -7.47 13.92
N TRP A 14 -6.29 -6.88 12.74
CA TRP A 14 -7.39 -6.33 11.94
C TRP A 14 -8.11 -7.43 11.15
N ASP A 15 -9.30 -7.81 11.58
CA ASP A 15 -10.19 -8.73 10.83
C ASP A 15 -11.09 -8.00 9.82
N GLY A 16 -10.97 -6.67 9.67
CA GLY A 16 -11.88 -5.85 8.87
C GLY A 16 -13.10 -5.29 9.63
N SER A 17 -13.22 -5.52 10.94
CA SER A 17 -14.42 -5.16 11.73
C SER A 17 -14.49 -3.69 12.21
N VAL A 18 -13.43 -2.90 12.02
CA VAL A 18 -13.43 -1.49 12.44
C VAL A 18 -14.41 -0.71 11.55
N ARG A 19 -15.58 -0.39 12.10
CA ARG A 19 -16.64 0.38 11.44
C ARG A 19 -16.18 1.81 11.12
N GLN A 20 -15.52 1.98 9.98
CA GLN A 20 -15.53 3.24 9.24
C GLN A 20 -16.89 3.38 8.53
N ARG A 21 -17.28 4.59 8.12
CA ARG A 21 -18.49 4.73 7.29
C ARG A 21 -18.27 3.95 5.99
N PRO A 22 -19.14 2.99 5.65
CA PRO A 22 -18.90 2.15 4.51
C PRO A 22 -18.82 3.00 3.26
N VAL A 23 -17.76 2.81 2.49
CA VAL A 23 -17.61 3.43 1.20
C VAL A 23 -18.75 2.94 0.33
N ARG A 24 -19.56 3.85 -0.20
CA ARG A 24 -20.69 3.47 -1.05
C ARG A 24 -20.20 2.57 -2.18
N ALA A 25 -20.95 1.50 -2.44
CA ALA A 25 -20.57 0.45 -3.39
C ALA A 25 -20.41 0.98 -4.84
N ASP A 26 -21.01 2.13 -5.16
CA ASP A 26 -20.95 2.81 -6.46
C ASP A 26 -19.72 3.70 -6.66
N ARG A 27 -18.88 3.89 -5.64
CA ARG A 27 -17.71 4.77 -5.73
C ARG A 27 -16.50 4.04 -6.30
N VAL A 28 -15.89 4.70 -7.29
CA VAL A 28 -14.59 4.37 -7.87
C VAL A 28 -13.54 5.33 -7.30
N PHE A 29 -12.38 4.78 -6.97
CA PHE A 29 -11.22 5.52 -6.49
C PHE A 29 -10.11 5.45 -7.53
N CYS A 30 -9.38 6.54 -7.71
CA CYS A 30 -8.24 6.58 -8.61
C CYS A 30 -7.06 7.25 -7.95
N GLY A 31 -5.84 6.83 -8.29
CA GLY A 31 -4.64 7.43 -7.76
C GLY A 31 -3.37 6.95 -8.44
N SER A 32 -2.28 7.62 -8.13
CA SER A 32 -0.92 7.24 -8.53
C SER A 32 0.02 7.34 -7.32
N SER A 33 1.03 6.48 -7.26
CA SER A 33 1.98 6.38 -6.13
C SER A 33 1.28 6.40 -4.76
N ALA A 34 1.65 7.31 -3.86
CA ALA A 34 1.00 7.51 -2.56
C ALA A 34 -0.52 7.76 -2.66
N GLY A 35 -0.98 8.45 -3.71
CA GLY A 35 -2.41 8.64 -3.96
C GLY A 35 -3.13 7.34 -4.30
N GLY A 36 -2.46 6.41 -4.99
CA GLY A 36 -2.96 5.07 -5.26
C GLY A 36 -3.06 4.21 -3.99
N LEU A 37 -2.05 4.30 -3.12
CA LEU A 37 -2.06 3.64 -1.82
C LEU A 37 -3.19 4.18 -0.92
N CYS A 38 -3.35 5.51 -0.85
CA CYS A 38 -4.43 6.14 -0.10
C CYS A 38 -5.82 5.76 -0.65
N ALA A 39 -5.96 5.71 -1.97
CA ALA A 39 -7.17 5.24 -2.64
C ALA A 39 -7.50 3.78 -2.26
N ALA A 40 -6.48 2.90 -2.26
CA ALA A 40 -6.63 1.51 -1.85
C ALA A 40 -6.99 1.37 -0.36
N VAL A 41 -6.28 2.06 0.54
CA VAL A 41 -6.57 2.08 2.00
C VAL A 41 -8.00 2.56 2.26
N THR A 42 -8.43 3.60 1.56
CA THR A 42 -9.80 4.15 1.69
C THR A 42 -10.83 3.15 1.18
N LEU A 43 -10.59 2.53 0.02
CA LEU A 43 -11.51 1.56 -0.57
C LEU A 43 -11.65 0.29 0.28
N MET A 44 -10.57 -0.14 0.91
CA MET A 44 -10.54 -1.30 1.81
C MET A 44 -11.01 -0.97 3.23
N GLU A 45 -11.39 0.28 3.50
CA GLU A 45 -11.80 0.77 4.83
C GLU A 45 -10.73 0.48 5.91
N CYS A 46 -9.46 0.46 5.49
CA CYS A 46 -8.35 0.24 6.40
C CYS A 46 -8.23 1.43 7.36
N PRO A 47 -8.06 1.20 8.68
CA PRO A 47 -7.95 2.27 9.65
C PRO A 47 -6.81 3.21 9.29
N VAL A 48 -7.11 4.51 9.20
CA VAL A 48 -6.14 5.56 8.87
C VAL A 48 -4.95 5.51 9.84
N ASP A 49 -5.19 5.21 11.11
CA ASP A 49 -4.13 5.06 12.12
C ASP A 49 -3.12 3.97 11.75
N LYS A 50 -3.55 2.86 11.14
CA LYS A 50 -2.67 1.76 10.71
C LYS A 50 -1.82 2.19 9.52
N ALA A 51 -2.43 2.80 8.51
CA ALA A 51 -1.72 3.33 7.36
C ALA A 51 -0.72 4.44 7.77
N LEU A 52 -1.11 5.32 8.70
CA LEU A 52 -0.26 6.39 9.22
C LEU A 52 0.90 5.86 10.06
N ASN A 53 0.65 4.87 10.92
CA ASN A 53 1.71 4.24 11.72
C ASN A 53 2.73 3.54 10.82
N PHE A 54 2.27 2.83 9.79
CA PHE A 54 3.15 2.22 8.79
C PHE A 54 4.01 3.28 8.08
N MET A 55 3.39 4.37 7.57
CA MET A 55 4.15 5.45 6.94
C MET A 55 5.13 6.12 7.90
N ARG A 56 4.75 6.37 9.16
CA ARG A 56 5.65 6.92 10.18
C ARG A 56 6.84 6.01 10.45
N GLN A 57 6.62 4.70 10.51
CA GLN A 57 7.69 3.74 10.71
C GLN A 57 8.66 3.74 9.52
N MET A 58 8.14 3.66 8.30
CA MET A 58 8.94 3.74 7.08
C MET A 58 9.78 5.03 7.02
N VAL A 59 9.19 6.18 7.36
CA VAL A 59 9.91 7.47 7.40
C VAL A 59 10.98 7.50 8.50
N ARG A 60 10.72 6.90 9.67
CA ARG A 60 11.73 6.77 10.74
C ARG A 60 12.90 5.89 10.30
N GLU A 61 12.62 4.77 9.66
CA GLU A 61 13.64 3.85 9.16
C GLU A 61 14.48 4.51 8.03
N MET A 62 13.84 5.24 7.12
CA MET A 62 14.50 6.10 6.12
C MET A 62 15.46 7.09 6.77
N GLN A 63 15.01 7.79 7.82
CA GLN A 63 15.78 8.82 8.52
C GLN A 63 16.94 8.24 9.35
N SER A 64 16.79 7.01 9.87
CA SER A 64 17.84 6.32 10.62
C SER A 64 18.94 5.71 9.74
N SER A 65 18.71 5.61 8.43
CA SER A 65 19.67 5.01 7.49
C SER A 65 20.82 5.97 7.18
N TYR A 66 22.06 5.47 7.18
CA TYR A 66 23.31 6.25 7.17
C TYR A 66 23.51 7.18 5.94
N LEU A 67 22.73 7.00 4.87
CA LEU A 67 22.72 7.86 3.67
C LEU A 67 21.33 8.42 3.35
N GLY A 68 20.39 8.35 4.31
CA GLY A 68 19.00 8.75 4.12
C GLY A 68 18.33 8.00 2.96
N PRO A 69 17.50 8.66 2.13
CA PRO A 69 16.76 8.01 1.03
C PRO A 69 17.65 7.49 -0.11
N PHE A 70 18.95 7.78 -0.10
CA PHE A 70 19.93 7.33 -1.10
C PHE A 70 20.81 6.17 -0.61
N SER A 71 20.52 5.60 0.56
CA SER A 71 21.28 4.46 1.05
C SER A 71 21.00 3.20 0.23
N PRO A 72 22.02 2.53 -0.35
CA PRO A 72 21.84 1.25 -1.04
C PRO A 72 21.44 0.11 -0.09
N ASN A 73 21.58 0.30 1.23
CA ASN A 73 21.14 -0.63 2.26
C ASN A 73 19.71 -0.34 2.77
N PHE A 74 19.13 0.81 2.41
CA PHE A 74 17.74 1.07 2.72
C PHE A 74 16.88 0.50 1.60
N LEU A 75 16.49 -0.76 1.77
CA LEU A 75 15.57 -1.46 0.89
C LEU A 75 14.14 -0.95 1.14
N LEU A 76 13.91 0.33 0.82
CA LEU A 76 12.59 0.97 0.80
C LEU A 76 11.58 0.06 0.07
N THR A 77 12.05 -0.56 -1.00
CA THR A 77 11.35 -1.57 -1.77
C THR A 77 10.86 -2.73 -0.91
N GLU A 78 11.72 -3.38 -0.13
CA GLU A 78 11.30 -4.49 0.73
C GLU A 78 10.31 -4.04 1.82
N HIS A 79 10.56 -2.90 2.47
CA HIS A 79 9.65 -2.36 3.48
C HIS A 79 8.28 -1.97 2.91
N LEU A 80 8.25 -1.38 1.70
CA LEU A 80 7.01 -1.09 0.98
C LEU A 80 6.25 -2.37 0.65
N ARG A 81 6.93 -3.39 0.13
CA ARG A 81 6.29 -4.66 -0.26
C ARG A 81 5.67 -5.36 0.94
N VAL A 82 6.42 -5.48 2.04
CA VAL A 82 5.93 -6.07 3.29
C VAL A 82 4.76 -5.26 3.86
N GLY A 83 4.86 -3.94 3.83
CA GLY A 83 3.79 -3.06 4.29
C GLY A 83 2.50 -3.15 3.48
N ILE A 84 2.61 -3.17 2.16
CA ILE A 84 1.48 -3.35 1.24
C ILE A 84 0.83 -4.72 1.49
N ASP A 85 1.62 -5.80 1.55
CA ASP A 85 1.09 -7.14 1.82
C ASP A 85 0.33 -7.20 3.16
N PHE A 86 0.78 -6.41 4.12
CA PHE A 86 0.24 -6.40 5.47
C PHE A 86 -0.96 -5.44 5.67
N LEU A 87 -1.01 -4.33 4.94
CA LEU A 87 -2.12 -3.38 4.96
C LEU A 87 -3.38 -3.94 4.28
N PHE A 88 -3.21 -4.87 3.33
CA PHE A 88 -4.31 -5.34 2.50
C PHE A 88 -4.78 -6.76 2.86
N PRO A 89 -6.11 -6.98 2.98
CA PRO A 89 -6.66 -8.30 3.29
C PRO A 89 -6.53 -9.29 2.12
N LYS A 90 -6.70 -10.60 2.38
CA LYS A 90 -6.50 -11.66 1.35
C LYS A 90 -7.37 -11.51 0.11
N HIS A 91 -8.51 -10.85 0.24
CA HIS A 91 -9.50 -10.64 -0.81
C HIS A 91 -9.45 -9.21 -1.40
N ALA A 92 -8.38 -8.45 -1.15
CA ALA A 92 -8.24 -7.08 -1.63
C ALA A 92 -8.38 -6.96 -3.16
N HIS A 93 -7.82 -7.88 -3.94
CA HIS A 93 -7.94 -7.90 -5.40
C HIS A 93 -9.41 -7.92 -5.89
N LYS A 94 -10.31 -8.61 -5.16
CA LYS A 94 -11.75 -8.66 -5.49
C LYS A 94 -12.47 -7.35 -5.22
N ILE A 95 -12.09 -6.65 -4.15
CA ILE A 95 -12.66 -5.35 -3.80
C ILE A 95 -12.11 -4.26 -4.73
N ALA A 96 -10.83 -4.33 -5.07
CA ALA A 96 -10.12 -3.35 -5.89
C ALA A 96 -10.57 -3.42 -7.36
N THR A 97 -10.85 -4.62 -7.87
CA THR A 97 -11.28 -4.80 -9.25
C THR A 97 -12.52 -3.99 -9.57
N ASN A 98 -12.45 -3.20 -10.66
CA ASN A 98 -13.48 -2.26 -11.13
C ASN A 98 -13.81 -1.09 -10.18
N ARG A 99 -13.11 -0.97 -9.05
CA ARG A 99 -13.32 0.11 -8.05
C ARG A 99 -12.07 0.91 -7.74
N LEU A 100 -10.88 0.39 -8.05
CA LEU A 100 -9.60 1.06 -7.89
C LEU A 100 -8.90 1.19 -9.23
N HIS A 101 -8.61 2.42 -9.63
CA HIS A 101 -7.94 2.74 -10.88
C HIS A 101 -6.53 3.28 -10.54
N LEU A 102 -5.51 2.46 -10.77
CA LEU A 102 -4.13 2.83 -10.49
C LEU A 102 -3.43 3.29 -11.76
N SER A 103 -2.98 4.55 -11.77
CA SER A 103 -2.22 5.15 -12.86
C SER A 103 -0.73 4.86 -12.68
N VAL A 104 -0.23 3.82 -13.35
CA VAL A 104 1.18 3.42 -13.33
C VAL A 104 1.92 4.08 -14.49
N THR A 105 2.87 4.96 -14.17
CA THR A 105 3.75 5.58 -15.16
C THR A 105 4.94 4.64 -15.40
N GLY A 106 5.02 4.05 -16.60
CA GLY A 106 6.19 3.28 -17.03
C GLY A 106 7.08 4.09 -17.98
N ASN A 107 8.27 3.56 -18.30
CA ASN A 107 9.36 4.21 -19.05
C ASN A 107 9.03 4.82 -20.43
N ASN A 108 7.78 4.81 -20.91
CA ASN A 108 7.33 5.54 -22.10
C ASN A 108 5.80 5.75 -22.18
N CYS A 109 5.00 5.14 -21.29
CA CYS A 109 3.53 5.22 -21.34
C CYS A 109 2.94 5.17 -19.92
N ASN A 110 1.89 5.96 -19.68
CA ASN A 110 1.02 5.79 -18.52
C ASN A 110 -0.01 4.69 -18.81
N LYS A 111 -0.08 3.68 -17.94
CA LYS A 111 -1.08 2.61 -17.98
C LYS A 111 -1.99 2.73 -16.76
N ILE A 112 -3.30 2.75 -17.00
CA ILE A 112 -4.29 2.68 -15.93
C ILE A 112 -4.68 1.22 -15.74
N ILE A 113 -4.44 0.69 -14.56
CA ILE A 113 -4.81 -0.67 -14.17
C ILE A 113 -6.09 -0.57 -13.33
N THR A 114 -7.12 -1.29 -13.76
CA THR A 114 -8.45 -1.29 -13.14
C THR A 114 -8.93 -2.68 -12.70
N HIS A 115 -8.24 -3.73 -13.14
CA HIS A 115 -8.58 -5.12 -12.90
C HIS A 115 -7.40 -5.84 -12.25
N TYR A 116 -7.68 -6.73 -11.30
CA TYR A 116 -6.69 -7.51 -10.57
C TYR A 116 -7.21 -8.95 -10.38
N ASP A 117 -6.57 -9.92 -11.03
CA ASP A 117 -6.98 -11.32 -10.99
C ASP A 117 -6.56 -12.01 -9.68
N THR A 118 -5.40 -11.60 -9.13
CA THR A 118 -4.83 -12.21 -7.91
C THR A 118 -4.41 -11.17 -6.86
N ARG A 119 -4.27 -11.62 -5.60
CA ARG A 119 -3.76 -10.76 -4.51
C ARG A 119 -2.33 -10.32 -4.82
N GLU A 120 -1.52 -11.24 -5.31
CA GLU A 120 -0.11 -11.04 -5.62
C GLU A 120 0.04 -10.01 -6.73
N GLU A 121 -0.77 -10.10 -7.78
CA GLU A 121 -0.82 -9.09 -8.84
C GLU A 121 -1.21 -7.71 -8.30
N PHE A 122 -2.21 -7.63 -7.42
CA PHE A 122 -2.59 -6.37 -6.79
C PHE A 122 -1.44 -5.75 -5.96
N ILE A 123 -0.72 -6.57 -5.20
CA ILE A 123 0.44 -6.16 -4.40
C ILE A 123 1.56 -5.70 -5.33
N ASP A 124 1.87 -6.47 -6.37
CA ASP A 124 2.92 -6.16 -7.34
C ASP A 124 2.63 -4.84 -8.08
N VAL A 125 1.39 -4.63 -8.52
CA VAL A 125 0.98 -3.37 -9.15
C VAL A 125 1.11 -2.20 -8.18
N SER A 126 0.63 -2.34 -6.94
CA SER A 126 0.71 -1.29 -5.92
C SER A 126 2.17 -0.97 -5.55
N TYR A 127 3.02 -2.00 -5.54
CA TYR A 127 4.44 -1.91 -5.27
C TYR A 127 5.19 -1.18 -6.40
N ILE A 128 5.00 -1.62 -7.66
CA ILE A 128 5.58 -1.00 -8.86
C ILE A 128 5.16 0.47 -8.94
N LEU A 129 3.88 0.75 -8.67
CA LEU A 129 3.35 2.11 -8.67
C LEU A 129 4.08 3.06 -7.72
N CYS A 130 4.48 2.59 -6.53
CA CYS A 130 5.18 3.42 -5.55
C CYS A 130 6.65 3.65 -5.87
N ILE A 131 7.29 2.78 -6.64
CA ILE A 131 8.74 2.82 -6.89
C ILE A 131 9.10 3.59 -8.15
N PHE A 132 8.26 3.54 -9.20
CA PHE A 132 8.54 4.18 -10.48
C PHE A 132 8.23 5.69 -10.53
N VAL A 133 8.31 6.39 -9.39
CA VAL A 133 8.33 7.86 -9.36
C VAL A 133 9.78 8.34 -9.52
N GLN A 134 10.30 8.27 -10.74
CA GLN A 134 11.57 8.90 -11.13
C GLN A 134 11.38 9.72 -12.40
#